data_AF-A0A843LHA6-F1
#
_entry.id   AF-A0A843LHA6-F1
#
_cell.length_a   1.000
_cell.length_b   1.000
_cell.length_c   1.000
_cell.angle_alpha   90.00
_cell.angle_beta   90.00
_cell.angle_gamma   90.00
#
_symmetry.space_group_name_H-M   'P 1'
#
loop_
_entity.id
_entity.type
_entity.pdbx_description
1 polymer ?
#
loop_
_entity_poly.entity_id
_entity_poly.type
_entity_poly.pdbx_seq_one_letter_code
_entity_poly.pdbx_strand_id
1 'polypeptide(L)'
;MKPAAAISCLLLFSGLCLSLFQGISVAGAVDAGAIAVPTIPPANMDVPAPKITPPNMDMPDTKPKMQSELENNSSASQMQAGNASSEAERDLGDAISGKWTVRFQEMRDRALDLTLWSAGRENVMGFGALTKGSTTVSMSASGSFAGEELLLAVKSAQPEYEGAKSEQYDLDLLLENDTLSGSYILRAGGQISSSGNATASRRA
;
A
#
# COMPACT_ATOMS: atom_id res chain seq x y z
N MET A 1 8.63 16.23 68.42
CA MET A 1 9.84 17.07 68.35
C MET A 1 10.13 17.38 66.89
N LYS A 2 10.23 18.67 66.58
CA LYS A 2 10.57 19.28 65.27
C LYS A 2 11.90 20.02 65.48
N PRO A 3 12.72 20.17 64.44
CA PRO A 3 12.94 21.52 63.86
C PRO A 3 12.83 21.45 62.31
N ALA A 4 12.23 22.39 61.55
CA ALA A 4 12.56 23.82 61.31
C ALA A 4 13.99 23.96 60.73
N ALA A 5 14.32 24.65 59.63
CA ALA A 5 13.69 25.67 58.78
C ALA A 5 14.40 25.63 57.38
N ALA A 6 13.71 25.86 56.25
CA ALA A 6 13.66 27.10 55.45
C ALA A 6 14.99 27.62 54.86
N ILE A 7 15.01 27.91 53.54
CA ILE A 7 15.66 29.01 52.77
C ILE A 7 15.35 28.70 51.29
N SER A 8 14.36 29.34 50.65
CA SER A 8 14.35 30.68 50.05
C SER A 8 14.76 30.67 48.56
N CYS A 9 13.73 30.80 47.73
CA CYS A 9 13.61 31.73 46.59
C CYS A 9 14.89 32.40 46.07
N LEU A 10 15.21 32.14 44.81
CA LEU A 10 15.80 33.15 43.91
C LEU A 10 15.18 32.96 42.51
N LEU A 11 14.10 33.70 42.29
CA LEU A 11 13.89 34.38 41.02
C LEU A 11 15.14 35.24 40.75
N LEU A 12 15.48 35.42 39.48
CA LEU A 12 15.51 36.72 38.80
C LEU A 12 16.50 36.68 37.64
N PHE A 13 15.97 37.00 36.44
CA PHE A 13 16.55 37.90 35.41
C PHE A 13 17.92 37.50 34.83
N SER A 14 18.31 37.80 33.62
CA SER A 14 17.91 38.67 32.52
C SER A 14 18.78 38.14 31.36
N GLY A 15 18.39 38.17 30.09
CA GLY A 15 17.87 39.31 29.39
C GLY A 15 18.46 39.30 27.98
N LEU A 16 17.82 40.12 27.13
CA LEU A 16 18.33 40.73 25.90
C LEU A 16 18.73 39.77 24.76
N CYS A 17 18.35 40.00 23.50
CA CYS A 17 17.99 41.27 22.87
C CYS A 17 17.37 41.02 21.47
N LEU A 18 16.37 41.84 21.14
CA LEU A 18 16.15 42.55 19.85
C LEU A 18 16.02 41.71 18.57
N SER A 19 14.82 41.59 17.97
CA SER A 19 14.01 42.61 17.25
C SER A 19 14.22 42.52 15.73
N LEU A 20 13.11 42.50 14.99
CA LEU A 20 12.84 43.20 13.72
C LEU A 20 11.86 42.37 12.87
N PHE A 21 10.57 42.41 13.22
CA PHE A 21 9.51 42.24 12.22
C PHE A 21 8.83 43.60 12.07
N GLN A 22 9.47 44.48 11.30
CA GLN A 22 8.81 45.66 10.77
C GLN A 22 8.02 45.24 9.53
N GLY A 23 6.77 45.70 9.49
CA GLY A 23 5.81 45.35 8.46
C GLY A 23 6.22 45.83 7.08
N ILE A 24 5.73 45.09 6.09
CA ILE A 24 5.54 45.59 4.73
C ILE A 24 4.08 45.34 4.39
N SER A 25 3.24 46.33 4.66
CA SER A 25 1.96 46.45 3.98
C SER A 25 2.26 46.94 2.57
N VAL A 26 2.33 46.03 1.60
CA VAL A 26 2.34 46.43 0.18
C VAL A 26 0.92 46.83 -0.20
N ALA A 27 0.60 48.10 0.01
CA ALA A 27 -0.50 48.76 -0.70
C ALA A 27 -0.02 49.05 -2.13
N GLY A 28 -0.09 48.05 -3.00
CA GLY A 28 0.06 48.23 -4.43
C GLY A 28 -1.28 48.68 -5.01
N ALA A 29 -1.42 49.98 -5.25
CA ALA A 29 -2.45 50.50 -6.14
C ALA A 29 -2.15 49.99 -7.55
N VAL A 30 -2.91 49.00 -8.02
CA VAL A 30 -2.88 48.59 -9.43
C VAL A 30 -3.88 49.44 -10.19
N ASP A 31 -3.30 50.28 -11.04
CA ASP A 31 -3.91 51.05 -12.10
C ASP A 31 -4.93 50.21 -12.89
N ALA A 32 -6.13 50.76 -13.11
CA ALA A 32 -7.17 50.16 -13.92
C ALA A 32 -6.82 50.30 -15.42
N GLY A 33 -5.78 49.60 -15.84
CA GLY A 33 -5.40 49.43 -17.23
C GLY A 33 -6.21 48.30 -17.87
N ALA A 34 -6.88 48.63 -18.98
CA ALA A 34 -7.79 47.76 -19.73
C ALA A 34 -7.26 46.32 -19.96
N ILE A 35 -7.98 45.34 -19.40
CA ILE A 35 -7.77 43.93 -19.71
C ILE A 35 -8.48 43.67 -21.05
N ALA A 36 -7.72 43.56 -22.14
CA ALA A 36 -8.24 43.06 -23.40
C ALA A 36 -8.70 41.61 -23.19
N VAL A 37 -10.00 41.35 -23.30
CA VAL A 37 -10.57 40.00 -23.27
C VAL A 37 -10.16 39.29 -24.56
N PRO A 38 -9.34 38.22 -24.53
CA PRO A 38 -9.09 37.44 -25.73
C PRO A 38 -10.39 36.70 -26.08
N THR A 39 -11.03 37.11 -27.18
CA THR A 39 -12.16 36.37 -27.75
C THR A 39 -11.61 35.13 -28.43
N ILE A 40 -11.74 33.97 -27.78
CA ILE A 40 -11.43 32.67 -28.38
C ILE A 40 -12.60 32.32 -29.31
N PRO A 41 -12.41 32.18 -30.63
CA PRO A 41 -13.47 31.70 -31.50
C PRO A 41 -13.86 30.27 -31.10
N PRO A 42 -15.16 29.90 -31.18
CA PRO A 42 -15.59 28.54 -30.87
C PRO A 42 -14.88 27.53 -31.77
N ALA A 43 -14.47 26.41 -31.19
CA ALA A 43 -13.87 25.31 -31.94
C ALA A 43 -14.84 24.85 -33.04
N ASN A 44 -14.35 24.75 -34.28
CA ASN A 44 -15.10 24.16 -35.37
C ASN A 44 -15.22 22.65 -35.11
N MET A 45 -16.40 22.20 -34.70
CA MET A 45 -16.71 20.81 -34.34
C MET A 45 -17.24 20.00 -35.54
N ASP A 46 -16.99 20.44 -36.78
CA ASP A 46 -17.37 19.70 -37.99
C ASP A 46 -16.39 18.53 -38.23
N VAL A 47 -16.48 17.52 -37.37
CA VAL A 47 -15.75 16.27 -37.51
C VAL A 47 -16.71 15.24 -38.12
N PRO A 48 -16.40 14.67 -39.29
CA PRO A 48 -17.23 13.64 -39.90
C PRO A 48 -17.40 12.44 -38.98
N ALA A 49 -18.62 11.94 -38.85
CA ALA A 49 -18.89 10.76 -38.03
C ALA A 49 -18.05 9.56 -38.51
N PRO A 50 -17.38 8.83 -37.61
CA PRO A 50 -16.59 7.67 -37.98
C PRO A 50 -17.50 6.59 -38.56
N LYS A 51 -17.12 6.05 -39.72
CA LYS A 51 -17.78 4.88 -40.30
C LYS A 51 -17.49 3.65 -39.45
N ILE A 52 -18.47 3.22 -38.67
CA ILE A 52 -18.40 1.97 -37.92
C ILE A 52 -18.83 0.84 -38.86
N THR A 53 -17.87 0.07 -39.35
CA THR A 53 -18.16 -1.19 -40.05
C THR A 53 -18.32 -2.28 -38.98
N PRO A 54 -19.38 -3.10 -39.02
CA PRO A 54 -19.53 -4.21 -38.08
C PRO A 54 -18.37 -5.22 -38.23
N PRO A 55 -17.96 -5.87 -37.13
CA PRO A 55 -16.91 -6.89 -37.18
C PRO A 55 -17.36 -8.05 -38.07
N ASN A 56 -16.49 -8.48 -39.00
CA ASN A 56 -16.72 -9.69 -39.78
C ASN A 56 -16.50 -10.91 -38.87
N MET A 57 -17.55 -11.71 -38.67
CA MET A 57 -17.56 -12.92 -37.84
C MET A 57 -17.50 -14.19 -38.69
N ASP A 58 -16.94 -14.13 -39.90
CA ASP A 58 -16.65 -15.31 -40.71
C ASP A 58 -15.58 -16.17 -40.01
N MET A 59 -16.06 -17.14 -39.23
CA MET A 59 -15.24 -18.19 -38.64
C MET A 59 -15.11 -19.33 -39.67
N PRO A 60 -13.89 -19.72 -40.07
CA PRO A 60 -13.72 -20.85 -40.97
C PRO A 60 -14.16 -22.16 -40.29
N ASP A 61 -14.92 -22.99 -41.02
CA ASP A 61 -15.38 -24.30 -40.57
C ASP A 61 -14.22 -25.20 -40.14
N THR A 62 -13.98 -25.34 -38.84
CA THR A 62 -13.07 -26.35 -38.28
C THR A 62 -13.83 -27.65 -38.04
N LYS A 63 -14.04 -28.42 -39.12
CA LYS A 63 -14.47 -29.82 -38.97
C LYS A 63 -13.37 -30.63 -38.26
N PRO A 64 -13.64 -31.26 -37.10
CA PRO A 64 -12.66 -32.10 -36.43
C PRO A 64 -12.46 -33.39 -37.25
N LYS A 65 -11.24 -33.64 -37.70
CA LYS A 65 -10.86 -34.91 -38.32
C LYS A 65 -10.43 -35.87 -37.20
N MET A 66 -11.29 -36.82 -36.85
CA MET A 66 -10.94 -37.90 -35.92
C MET A 66 -9.76 -38.70 -36.49
N GLN A 67 -8.65 -38.76 -35.75
CA GLN A 67 -7.56 -39.69 -36.00
C GLN A 67 -7.78 -40.92 -35.13
N SER A 68 -8.09 -42.05 -35.78
CA SER A 68 -8.15 -43.37 -35.16
C SER A 68 -6.77 -44.01 -35.13
N GLU A 69 -6.50 -44.71 -34.04
CA GLU A 69 -5.30 -45.46 -33.65
C GLU A 69 -4.71 -46.39 -34.72
N LEU A 70 -3.39 -46.60 -34.64
CA LEU A 70 -2.84 -47.96 -34.64
C LEU A 70 -1.53 -48.04 -33.83
N GLU A 71 -1.51 -49.00 -32.91
CA GLU A 71 -0.46 -49.38 -31.96
C GLU A 71 0.80 -49.96 -32.64
N ASN A 72 1.98 -49.84 -32.02
CA ASN A 72 2.92 -50.98 -31.85
C ASN A 72 3.99 -50.73 -30.75
N ASN A 73 3.68 -51.26 -29.57
CA ASN A 73 4.48 -52.07 -28.64
C ASN A 73 6.04 -51.99 -28.54
N SER A 74 6.48 -51.96 -27.27
CA SER A 74 7.59 -52.74 -26.66
C SER A 74 8.85 -52.01 -26.15
N SER A 75 8.90 -51.89 -24.81
CA SER A 75 9.97 -52.39 -23.91
C SER A 75 11.05 -51.44 -23.34
N ALA A 76 10.83 -51.15 -22.05
CA ALA A 76 11.76 -51.26 -20.91
C ALA A 76 13.01 -50.36 -20.85
N SER A 77 13.07 -49.49 -19.82
CA SER A 77 13.92 -49.75 -18.66
C SER A 77 13.64 -48.78 -17.50
N GLN A 78 13.68 -49.38 -16.33
CA GLN A 78 13.37 -48.91 -14.99
C GLN A 78 14.58 -48.14 -14.42
N MET A 79 14.39 -46.89 -14.02
CA MET A 79 15.20 -46.26 -12.98
C MET A 79 14.27 -45.48 -12.05
N GLN A 80 14.10 -46.05 -10.86
CA GLN A 80 13.38 -45.51 -9.74
C GLN A 80 14.41 -45.16 -8.68
N ALA A 81 14.59 -43.88 -8.37
CA ALA A 81 15.01 -43.40 -7.06
C ALA A 81 15.08 -41.86 -7.08
N GLY A 82 14.31 -41.23 -6.19
CA GLY A 82 14.48 -39.82 -5.85
C GLY A 82 13.27 -38.92 -6.02
N ASN A 83 12.03 -39.40 -5.89
CA ASN A 83 10.89 -38.50 -5.63
C ASN A 83 10.55 -38.54 -4.14
N ALA A 84 11.37 -37.85 -3.36
CA ALA A 84 11.09 -37.36 -2.02
C ALA A 84 11.60 -35.92 -2.07
N SER A 85 10.77 -34.93 -2.33
CA SER A 85 9.67 -34.50 -1.49
C SER A 85 8.46 -34.09 -2.32
N SER A 86 7.33 -34.77 -2.16
CA SER A 86 6.07 -34.04 -2.14
C SER A 86 6.06 -33.27 -0.82
N GLU A 87 6.84 -32.19 -0.75
CA GLU A 87 6.44 -31.06 0.07
C GLU A 87 5.04 -30.77 -0.43
N ALA A 88 4.04 -31.04 0.42
CA ALA A 88 2.74 -30.44 0.22
C ALA A 88 3.05 -28.95 0.12
N GLU A 89 3.01 -28.40 -1.10
CA GLU A 89 3.05 -26.96 -1.32
C GLU A 89 2.00 -26.43 -0.36
N ARG A 90 2.44 -25.86 0.77
CA ARG A 90 1.53 -25.28 1.73
C ARG A 90 0.78 -24.26 0.91
N ASP A 91 -0.55 -24.36 0.86
CA ASP A 91 -1.35 -23.32 0.26
C ASP A 91 -1.21 -22.07 1.14
N LEU A 92 -0.17 -21.28 0.86
CA LEU A 92 0.17 -20.07 1.59
C LEU A 92 -0.99 -19.07 1.51
N GLY A 93 -1.81 -19.16 0.44
CA GLY A 93 -3.03 -18.39 0.25
C GLY A 93 -4.08 -18.67 1.33
N ASP A 94 -4.32 -19.94 1.65
CA ASP A 94 -5.22 -20.32 2.75
C ASP A 94 -4.63 -19.93 4.11
N ALA A 95 -3.33 -20.13 4.31
CA ALA A 95 -2.65 -19.82 5.56
C ALA A 95 -2.66 -18.31 5.89
N ILE A 96 -2.57 -17.45 4.88
CA ILE A 96 -2.59 -15.99 5.06
C ILE A 96 -4.00 -15.41 5.15
N SER A 97 -5.01 -16.11 4.64
CA SER A 97 -6.38 -15.60 4.62
C SER A 97 -6.93 -15.43 6.03
N GLY A 98 -7.47 -14.26 6.33
CA GLY A 98 -8.05 -13.94 7.64
C GLY A 98 -7.73 -12.54 8.14
N LYS A 99 -8.04 -12.31 9.42
CA LYS A 99 -7.87 -11.03 10.09
C LYS A 99 -6.53 -11.01 10.83
N TRP A 100 -5.75 -9.96 10.60
CA TRP A 100 -4.42 -9.75 11.16
C TRP A 100 -4.33 -8.39 11.83
N THR A 101 -3.58 -8.30 12.92
CA THR A 101 -3.19 -7.03 13.54
C THR A 101 -1.68 -6.92 13.48
N VAL A 102 -1.19 -6.02 12.63
CA VAL A 102 0.23 -5.67 12.49
C VAL A 102 0.60 -4.61 13.53
N ARG A 103 1.71 -4.84 14.23
CA ARG A 103 2.34 -3.94 15.19
C ARG A 103 3.73 -3.59 14.71
N PHE A 104 4.07 -2.31 14.85
CA PHE A 104 5.37 -1.75 14.47
C PHE A 104 6.20 -1.53 15.73
N GLN A 105 7.43 -2.05 15.78
CA GLN A 105 8.25 -1.96 17.00
C GLN A 105 8.66 -0.51 17.31
N GLU A 106 8.93 0.28 16.28
CA GLU A 106 9.41 1.65 16.34
C GLU A 106 8.26 2.69 16.44
N MET A 107 7.02 2.28 16.13
CA MET A 107 5.82 3.14 16.16
C MET A 107 4.72 2.49 17.01
N ARG A 108 4.90 2.54 18.34
CA ARG A 108 4.01 1.86 19.31
C ARG A 108 2.60 2.45 19.39
N ASP A 109 2.43 3.70 18.97
CA ASP A 109 1.15 4.41 18.90
C ASP A 109 0.32 4.03 17.65
N ARG A 110 0.87 3.17 16.78
CA ARG A 110 0.25 2.74 15.53
C ARG A 110 -0.06 1.25 15.52
N ALA A 111 -1.19 0.93 14.90
CA ALA A 111 -1.64 -0.44 14.70
C ALA A 111 -2.32 -0.56 13.34
N LEU A 112 -1.97 -1.57 12.57
CA LEU A 112 -2.58 -1.80 11.26
C LEU A 112 -3.39 -3.10 11.30
N ASP A 113 -4.69 -2.97 11.23
CA ASP A 113 -5.62 -4.10 11.18
C ASP A 113 -5.99 -4.41 9.75
N LEU A 114 -5.76 -5.64 9.30
CA LEU A 114 -5.99 -6.08 7.92
C LEU A 114 -6.90 -7.30 7.89
N THR A 115 -7.76 -7.38 6.89
CA THR A 115 -8.40 -8.61 6.45
C THR A 115 -7.77 -8.96 5.11
N LEU A 116 -7.06 -10.09 5.06
CA LEU A 116 -6.34 -10.57 3.88
C LEU A 116 -7.06 -11.77 3.29
N TRP A 117 -6.97 -11.93 1.98
CA TRP A 117 -7.42 -13.12 1.26
C TRP A 117 -6.53 -13.38 0.04
N SER A 118 -6.42 -14.65 -0.34
CA SER A 118 -5.80 -15.05 -1.59
C SER A 118 -6.57 -14.51 -2.80
N ALA A 119 -5.86 -13.91 -3.73
CA ALA A 119 -6.35 -13.42 -5.02
C ALA A 119 -5.71 -14.20 -6.18
N GLY A 120 -5.71 -15.53 -6.09
CA GLY A 120 -5.00 -16.44 -6.98
C GLY A 120 -3.85 -17.14 -6.26
N ARG A 121 -3.04 -17.93 -6.98
CA ARG A 121 -2.03 -18.79 -6.33
C ARG A 121 -1.02 -18.02 -5.48
N GLU A 122 -0.53 -16.90 -5.98
CA GLU A 122 0.58 -16.17 -5.35
C GLU A 122 0.20 -14.76 -4.90
N ASN A 123 -0.96 -14.24 -5.32
CA ASN A 123 -1.36 -12.87 -5.01
C ASN A 123 -2.21 -12.82 -3.75
N VAL A 124 -2.04 -11.74 -2.98
CA VAL A 124 -2.79 -11.47 -1.76
C VAL A 124 -3.41 -10.08 -1.87
N MET A 125 -4.68 -9.99 -1.53
CA MET A 125 -5.41 -8.72 -1.46
C MET A 125 -5.95 -8.53 -0.06
N GLY A 126 -6.22 -7.28 0.30
CA GLY A 126 -6.74 -6.97 1.61
C GLY A 126 -7.36 -5.59 1.72
N PHE A 127 -8.11 -5.41 2.80
CA PHE A 127 -8.54 -4.10 3.27
C PHE A 127 -8.38 -4.03 4.78
N GLY A 128 -8.37 -2.82 5.32
CA GLY A 128 -8.16 -2.65 6.73
C GLY A 128 -8.20 -1.22 7.19
N ALA A 129 -7.65 -0.99 8.37
CA ALA A 129 -7.53 0.33 8.95
C ALA A 129 -6.25 0.48 9.74
N LEU A 130 -5.62 1.64 9.59
CA LEU A 130 -4.53 2.09 10.43
C LEU A 130 -5.11 2.91 11.58
N THR A 131 -4.84 2.52 12.81
CA THR A 131 -5.11 3.33 14.00
C THR A 131 -3.84 4.05 14.41
N LYS A 132 -3.93 5.38 14.61
CA LYS A 132 -2.84 6.26 15.04
C LYS A 132 -3.39 7.19 16.12
N GLY A 133 -3.06 6.90 17.38
CA GLY A 133 -3.66 7.60 18.52
C GLY A 133 -5.19 7.46 18.50
N SER A 134 -5.91 8.58 18.31
CA SER A 134 -7.38 8.61 18.22
C SER A 134 -7.92 8.58 16.78
N THR A 135 -7.06 8.62 15.76
CA THR A 135 -7.50 8.64 14.36
C THR A 135 -7.43 7.25 13.75
N THR A 136 -8.40 6.95 12.89
CA THR A 136 -8.45 5.72 12.10
C THR A 136 -8.54 6.07 10.62
N VAL A 137 -7.65 5.50 9.81
CA VAL A 137 -7.58 5.74 8.36
C VAL A 137 -7.78 4.42 7.62
N SER A 138 -8.68 4.39 6.64
CA SER A 138 -8.95 3.19 5.84
C SER A 138 -7.79 2.86 4.91
N MET A 139 -7.43 1.58 4.84
CA MET A 139 -6.28 1.06 4.11
C MET A 139 -6.71 -0.01 3.11
N SER A 140 -6.04 -0.05 1.95
CA SER A 140 -6.08 -1.17 1.01
C SER A 140 -4.72 -1.86 1.00
N ALA A 141 -4.73 -3.19 0.89
CA ALA A 141 -3.53 -4.01 0.85
C ALA A 141 -3.49 -4.82 -0.46
N SER A 142 -2.32 -4.91 -1.05
CA SER A 142 -2.06 -5.70 -2.25
C SER A 142 -0.64 -6.23 -2.19
N GLY A 143 -0.44 -7.49 -2.53
CA GLY A 143 0.86 -8.13 -2.38
C GLY A 143 0.93 -9.47 -3.08
N SER A 144 2.05 -10.14 -2.88
CA SER A 144 2.30 -11.48 -3.39
C SER A 144 3.32 -12.23 -2.54
N PHE A 145 3.39 -13.54 -2.74
CA PHE A 145 4.45 -14.37 -2.17
C PHE A 145 5.70 -14.38 -3.06
N ALA A 146 6.86 -14.28 -2.44
CA ALA A 146 8.16 -14.54 -3.03
C ALA A 146 8.80 -15.73 -2.28
N GLY A 147 8.49 -16.95 -2.72
CA GLY A 147 8.79 -18.15 -1.93
C GLY A 147 7.92 -18.18 -0.66
N GLU A 148 8.55 -18.19 0.51
CA GLU A 148 7.86 -18.18 1.81
C GLU A 148 7.61 -16.76 2.38
N GLU A 149 8.12 -15.73 1.70
CA GLU A 149 7.99 -14.34 2.13
C GLU A 149 6.76 -13.69 1.51
N LEU A 150 5.93 -13.06 2.33
CA LEU A 150 4.82 -12.22 1.92
C LEU A 150 5.30 -10.79 1.74
N LEU A 151 5.25 -10.29 0.51
CA LEU A 151 5.48 -8.90 0.16
C LEU A 151 4.13 -8.19 0.07
N LEU A 152 3.88 -7.23 0.95
CA LEU A 152 2.58 -6.56 1.05
C LEU A 152 2.73 -5.04 1.03
N ALA A 153 2.11 -4.39 0.04
CA ALA A 153 1.97 -2.94 0.00
C ALA A 153 0.61 -2.54 0.54
N VAL A 154 0.58 -1.72 1.59
CA VAL A 154 -0.63 -1.23 2.24
C VAL A 154 -0.71 0.28 2.09
N LYS A 155 -1.77 0.80 1.47
CA LYS A 155 -1.92 2.21 1.10
C LYS A 155 -3.16 2.81 1.72
N SER A 156 -3.08 4.07 2.14
CA SER A 156 -4.27 4.83 2.54
C SER A 156 -5.23 4.98 1.37
N ALA A 157 -6.50 4.57 1.56
CA ALA A 157 -7.54 4.70 0.53
C ALA A 157 -7.85 6.16 0.20
N GLN A 158 -7.70 7.04 1.19
CA GLN A 158 -7.86 8.48 1.08
C GLN A 158 -6.83 9.17 1.99
N PRO A 159 -6.40 10.41 1.64
CA PRO A 159 -5.63 11.23 2.56
C PRO A 159 -6.42 11.51 3.83
N GLU A 160 -5.74 11.57 4.99
CA GLU A 160 -6.35 11.77 6.31
C GLU A 160 -7.17 13.07 6.40
N TYR A 161 -6.75 14.10 5.69
CA TYR A 161 -7.42 15.39 5.53
C TYR A 161 -6.92 16.08 4.24
N GLU A 162 -7.54 17.19 3.85
CA GLU A 162 -7.13 17.94 2.66
C GLU A 162 -5.68 18.45 2.79
N GLY A 163 -4.83 18.08 1.84
CA GLY A 163 -3.38 18.37 1.88
C GLY A 163 -2.54 17.38 2.69
N ALA A 164 -3.16 16.37 3.34
CA ALA A 164 -2.41 15.28 3.95
C ALA A 164 -1.72 14.42 2.89
N LYS A 165 -0.51 13.98 3.20
CA LYS A 165 0.24 13.06 2.34
C LYS A 165 -0.36 11.66 2.48
N SER A 166 -0.57 10.97 1.36
CA SER A 166 -0.86 9.54 1.36
C SER A 166 0.25 8.77 2.07
N GLU A 167 -0.14 7.86 2.96
CA GLU A 167 0.76 6.93 3.65
C GLU A 167 0.73 5.56 2.95
N GLN A 168 1.89 4.96 2.80
CA GLN A 168 2.08 3.61 2.30
C GLN A 168 3.05 2.84 3.20
N TYR A 169 2.69 1.62 3.55
CA TYR A 169 3.52 0.67 4.28
C TYR A 169 3.88 -0.47 3.33
N ASP A 170 5.16 -0.61 3.02
CA ASP A 170 5.69 -1.80 2.36
C ASP A 170 6.13 -2.77 3.47
N LEU A 171 5.63 -4.00 3.44
CA LEU A 171 5.85 -5.02 4.46
C LEU A 171 6.46 -6.26 3.82
N ASP A 172 7.55 -6.74 4.40
CA ASP A 172 8.22 -7.98 3.99
C ASP A 172 8.14 -8.93 5.19
N LEU A 173 7.30 -9.95 5.11
CA LEU A 173 6.86 -10.76 6.25
C LEU A 173 7.00 -12.26 6.01
N LEU A 174 7.52 -12.98 6.99
CA LEU A 174 7.58 -14.44 7.00
C LEU A 174 6.52 -15.01 7.95
N LEU A 175 5.82 -16.06 7.51
CA LEU A 175 4.82 -16.75 8.32
C LEU A 175 5.46 -17.89 9.12
N GLU A 176 5.51 -17.75 10.44
CA GLU A 176 5.99 -18.77 11.36
C GLU A 176 5.03 -18.91 12.55
N ASN A 177 4.56 -20.12 12.84
CA ASN A 177 3.69 -20.42 14.00
C ASN A 177 2.49 -19.45 14.14
N ASP A 178 1.71 -19.28 13.07
CA ASP A 178 0.55 -18.35 13.00
C ASP A 178 0.87 -16.87 13.27
N THR A 179 2.14 -16.49 13.18
CA THR A 179 2.63 -15.13 13.36
C THR A 179 3.39 -14.70 12.12
N LEU A 180 3.09 -13.51 11.60
CA LEU A 180 3.89 -12.90 10.54
C LEU A 180 4.93 -11.99 11.18
N SER A 181 6.21 -12.15 10.82
CA SER A 181 7.27 -11.30 11.33
C SER A 181 8.22 -10.89 10.22
N GLY A 182 8.72 -9.67 10.29
CA GLY A 182 9.69 -9.17 9.32
C GLY A 182 9.87 -7.68 9.42
N SER A 183 9.95 -7.00 8.28
CA SER A 183 10.29 -5.59 8.21
C SER A 183 9.18 -4.74 7.60
N TYR A 184 9.27 -3.42 7.82
CA TYR A 184 8.42 -2.46 7.14
C TYR A 184 9.20 -1.23 6.67
N ILE A 185 8.69 -0.60 5.62
CA ILE A 185 9.07 0.74 5.17
C ILE A 185 7.81 1.59 5.07
N LEU A 186 7.75 2.67 5.85
CA LEU A 186 6.71 3.69 5.75
C LEU A 186 7.13 4.78 4.77
N ARG A 187 6.31 5.03 3.75
CA ARG A 187 6.43 6.16 2.83
C ARG A 187 5.29 7.14 3.05
N ALA A 188 5.61 8.42 3.15
CA ALA A 188 4.64 9.51 3.23
C ALA A 188 4.85 10.46 2.05
N GLY A 189 3.86 10.52 1.13
CA GLY A 189 3.97 11.30 -0.10
C GLY A 189 5.15 10.86 -0.98
N GLY A 190 5.39 9.55 -1.04
CA GLY A 190 6.44 8.92 -1.85
C GLY A 190 7.85 8.90 -1.23
N GLN A 191 8.08 9.60 -0.12
CA GLN A 191 9.38 9.61 0.57
C GLN A 191 9.37 8.68 1.77
N ILE A 192 10.49 7.99 2.01
CA ILE A 192 10.66 7.14 3.20
C ILE A 192 10.65 8.04 4.44
N SER A 193 9.73 7.75 5.36
CA SER A 193 9.57 8.46 6.62
C SER A 193 10.01 7.63 7.83
N SER A 194 9.93 6.30 7.75
CA SER A 194 10.32 5.38 8.82
C SER A 194 10.54 3.98 8.25
N SER A 195 11.33 3.16 8.93
CA SER A 195 11.50 1.74 8.66
C SER A 195 11.83 1.02 9.95
N GLY A 196 11.58 -0.28 10.00
CA GLY A 196 11.85 -1.06 11.20
C GLY A 196 11.24 -2.44 11.13
N ASN A 197 10.96 -3.02 12.29
CA ASN A 197 10.42 -4.37 12.40
C ASN A 197 8.90 -4.35 12.60
N ALA A 198 8.24 -5.33 11.98
CA ALA A 198 6.81 -5.53 12.10
C ALA A 198 6.49 -6.96 12.52
N THR A 199 5.45 -7.10 13.33
CA THR A 199 4.89 -8.39 13.72
C THR A 199 3.37 -8.33 13.58
N ALA A 200 2.78 -9.30 12.92
CA ALA A 200 1.33 -9.45 12.82
C ALA A 200 0.86 -10.73 13.50
N SER A 201 -0.17 -10.59 14.33
CA SER A 201 -0.86 -11.73 14.94
C SER A 201 -2.26 -11.87 14.38
N ARG A 202 -2.71 -13.11 14.25
CA ARG A 202 -4.07 -13.42 13.82
C ARG A 202 -5.07 -12.95 14.88
N ARG A 203 -6.13 -12.28 14.45
CA ARG A 203 -7.25 -11.87 15.31
C ARG A 203 -8.31 -12.96 15.29
N ALA A 204 -8.77 -13.34 16.48
CA ALA A 204 -9.92 -14.23 16.66
C ALA A 204 -11.21 -13.65 16.04
#